data_AF-A0A8H6TK44-F1
#
_entry.id   AF-A0A8H6TK44-F1
#
_cell.length_a   1.000
_cell.length_b   1.000
_cell.length_c   1.000
_cell.angle_alpha   90.00
_cell.angle_beta   90.00
_cell.angle_gamma   90.00
#
_symmetry.space_group_name_H-M   'P 1'
#
loop_
_entity.id
_entity.type
_entity.pdbx_description
1 polymer ?
#
loop_
_entity_poly.entity_id
_entity_poly.type
_entity_poly.pdbx_seq_one_letter_code
_entity_poly.pdbx_strand_id
1 'polypeptide(L)'
;MTTNPLPVALFDSLLLKLIAVLELIQGPEGTVTPQARQAVLNATNDFKSTLSQAKELAVNLPGGDLRLEEQVEVIELLTELRDRKRRQLAEFAARTTAASTTAAPQAPMDVDSVASTPFVAAP
;
A
#
# COMPACT_ATOMS: atom_id res chain seq x y z
N MET A 1 1.88 14.08 -6.18
CA MET A 1 2.07 13.65 -7.58
C MET A 1 1.50 12.25 -7.70
N THR A 2 0.34 12.10 -8.33
CA THR A 2 -0.38 10.81 -8.43
C THR A 2 0.20 10.00 -9.59
N THR A 3 1.34 9.35 -9.34
CA THR A 3 1.81 8.25 -10.19
C THR A 3 0.74 7.17 -10.14
N ASN A 4 0.11 6.87 -11.28
CA ASN A 4 -0.91 5.82 -11.36
C ASN A 4 -0.31 4.52 -10.78
N PRO A 5 -0.80 4.01 -9.63
CA PRO A 5 -0.19 2.86 -8.95
C PRO A 5 -0.48 1.55 -9.68
N LEU A 6 -1.36 1.58 -10.68
CA LEU A 6 -1.80 0.41 -11.43
C LEU A 6 -0.88 0.22 -12.66
N PRO A 7 -0.14 -0.89 -12.77
CA PRO A 7 0.74 -1.17 -13.90
C PRO A 7 -0.06 -1.72 -15.10
N VAL A 8 -1.02 -0.95 -15.59
CA VAL A 8 -1.99 -1.36 -16.64
C VAL A 8 -1.27 -1.86 -17.90
N ALA A 9 -0.23 -1.15 -18.33
CA ALA A 9 0.55 -1.52 -19.51
C ALA A 9 1.22 -2.91 -19.41
N LEU A 10 1.59 -3.33 -18.20
CA LEU A 10 2.21 -4.63 -17.98
C LEU A 10 1.17 -5.74 -18.12
N PHE A 11 -0.02 -5.56 -17.54
CA PHE A 11 -1.13 -6.50 -17.70
C PHE A 11 -1.63 -6.59 -19.15
N ASP A 12 -1.73 -5.46 -19.85
CA ASP A 12 -2.12 -5.42 -21.27
C ASP A 12 -1.14 -6.23 -22.14
N SER A 13 0.16 -6.17 -21.81
CA SER A 13 1.21 -6.89 -22.55
C SER A 13 1.11 -8.42 -22.42
N LEU A 14 0.49 -8.95 -21.36
CA LEU A 14 0.39 -10.39 -21.13
C LEU A 14 -0.42 -11.09 -22.22
N LEU A 15 -1.53 -10.47 -22.65
CA LEU A 15 -2.40 -11.03 -23.68
C LEU A 15 -1.67 -11.07 -25.03
N LEU A 16 -0.95 -10.01 -25.39
CA LEU A 16 -0.13 -9.96 -26.60
C LEU A 16 0.98 -11.03 -26.58
N LYS A 17 1.67 -11.20 -25.45
CA LYS A 17 2.72 -12.23 -25.31
C LYS A 17 2.15 -13.65 -25.38
N LEU A 18 0.97 -13.89 -24.82
CA LEU A 18 0.29 -15.19 -24.95
C LEU A 18 -0.13 -15.48 -26.39
N ILE A 19 -0.67 -14.49 -27.09
CA ILE A 19 -1.00 -14.61 -28.52
C ILE A 19 0.26 -14.96 -29.32
N ALA A 20 1.38 -14.27 -29.09
CA ALA A 20 2.64 -14.56 -29.78
C ALA A 20 3.11 -16.01 -29.56
N VAL A 21 2.96 -16.55 -28.34
CA VAL A 21 3.26 -17.96 -28.06
C VAL A 21 2.33 -18.89 -28.86
N LEU A 22 1.03 -18.61 -28.90
CA LEU A 22 0.06 -19.41 -29.65
C LEU A 22 0.30 -19.36 -31.16
N GLU A 23 0.61 -18.19 -31.71
CA GLU A 23 0.94 -18.01 -33.13
C GLU A 23 2.19 -18.80 -33.52
N LEU A 24 3.22 -18.81 -32.67
CA LEU A 24 4.43 -19.62 -32.91
C LEU A 24 4.14 -21.12 -32.91
N ILE A 25 3.22 -21.59 -32.05
CA ILE A 25 2.84 -23.00 -31.97
C ILE A 25 1.96 -23.41 -33.15
N GLN A 26 1.02 -22.55 -33.56
CA GLN A 26 0.07 -22.81 -34.64
C GLN A 26 0.62 -22.50 -36.03
N GLY A 27 1.76 -21.82 -36.12
CA GLY A 27 2.43 -21.51 -37.37
C GLY A 27 2.82 -22.76 -38.17
N PRO A 28 3.08 -22.61 -39.48
CA PRO A 28 3.32 -23.74 -40.38
C PRO A 28 4.56 -24.57 -40.00
N GLU A 29 5.55 -23.98 -39.33
CA GLU A 29 6.71 -24.70 -38.79
C GLU A 29 6.48 -25.28 -37.38
N GLY A 30 5.49 -24.75 -36.65
CA GLY A 30 5.11 -25.13 -35.29
C GLY A 30 6.30 -25.47 -34.38
N THR A 31 6.42 -26.74 -34.00
CA THR A 31 7.55 -27.28 -33.22
C THR A 31 8.41 -28.25 -34.02
N VAL A 32 8.26 -28.29 -35.34
CA VAL A 32 8.90 -29.28 -36.20
C VAL A 32 10.41 -29.03 -36.27
N THR A 33 10.80 -27.78 -36.52
CA THR A 33 12.22 -27.39 -36.63
C THR A 33 12.82 -27.06 -35.24
N PRO A 34 14.13 -27.30 -35.02
CA PRO A 34 14.81 -26.91 -33.79
C PRO A 34 14.74 -25.41 -33.52
N GLN A 35 14.78 -24.60 -34.59
CA GLN A 35 14.68 -23.13 -34.49
C GLN A 35 13.28 -22.70 -34.05
N ALA A 36 12.22 -23.31 -34.59
CA ALA A 36 10.86 -23.01 -34.17
C ALA A 36 10.60 -23.46 -32.72
N ARG A 37 11.16 -24.60 -32.28
CA ARG A 37 11.13 -24.99 -30.85
C ARG A 37 11.82 -23.97 -29.96
N GLN A 38 12.98 -23.46 -30.35
CA GLN A 38 13.70 -22.45 -29.57
C GLN A 38 12.91 -21.14 -29.51
N ALA A 39 12.26 -20.72 -30.61
CA ALA A 39 11.41 -19.55 -30.64
C ALA A 39 10.21 -19.67 -29.68
N VAL A 40 9.52 -20.81 -29.70
CA VAL A 40 8.42 -21.11 -28.75
C VAL A 40 8.92 -21.08 -27.31
N LEU A 41 10.07 -21.70 -27.01
CA LEU A 41 10.66 -21.72 -25.67
C LEU A 41 10.99 -20.31 -25.19
N ASN A 42 11.61 -19.49 -26.04
CA ASN A 42 11.96 -18.11 -25.72
C ASN A 42 10.71 -17.27 -25.45
N ALA A 43 9.69 -17.34 -26.32
CA ALA A 43 8.44 -16.62 -26.15
C ALA A 43 7.68 -17.06 -24.89
N THR A 44 7.69 -18.37 -24.59
CA THR A 44 7.05 -18.92 -23.38
C THR A 44 7.76 -18.45 -22.12
N ASN A 45 9.09 -18.43 -22.13
CA ASN A 45 9.88 -17.94 -21.00
C ASN A 45 9.67 -16.44 -20.78
N ASP A 46 9.60 -15.65 -21.84
CA ASP A 46 9.30 -14.22 -21.77
C ASP A 46 7.88 -13.96 -21.23
N PHE A 47 6.88 -14.70 -21.70
CA PHE A 47 5.52 -14.65 -21.15
C PHE A 47 5.51 -15.01 -19.66
N LYS A 48 6.16 -16.12 -19.26
CA LYS A 48 6.23 -16.55 -17.87
C LYS A 48 6.93 -15.52 -16.98
N SER A 49 8.03 -14.93 -17.45
CA SER A 49 8.74 -13.86 -16.75
C SER A 49 7.85 -12.65 -16.51
N THR A 50 7.16 -12.19 -17.57
CA THR A 50 6.24 -11.06 -17.51
C THR A 50 5.06 -11.34 -16.57
N LEU A 51 4.52 -12.57 -16.59
CA LEU A 51 3.43 -13.00 -15.70
C LEU A 51 3.86 -13.02 -14.23
N SER A 52 5.07 -13.49 -13.94
CA SER A 52 5.63 -13.46 -12.59
C SER A 52 5.77 -12.02 -12.08
N GLN A 53 6.29 -11.12 -12.92
CA GLN A 53 6.40 -9.69 -12.57
C GLN A 53 5.03 -9.06 -12.34
N ALA A 54 4.03 -9.40 -13.16
CA ALA A 54 2.66 -8.92 -13.00
C ALA A 54 2.05 -9.37 -11.67
N LYS A 55 2.26 -10.63 -11.31
CA LYS A 55 1.79 -11.22 -10.05
C LYS A 55 2.47 -10.58 -8.85
N GLU A 56 3.79 -10.41 -8.91
CA GLU A 56 4.55 -9.76 -7.85
C GLU A 56 4.08 -8.33 -7.61
N LEU A 57 3.87 -7.56 -8.68
CA LEU A 57 3.28 -6.23 -8.55
C LEU A 57 1.89 -6.28 -7.95
N ALA A 58 1.01 -7.17 -8.42
CA ALA A 58 -0.36 -7.29 -7.90
C ALA A 58 -0.40 -7.59 -6.39
N VAL A 59 0.49 -8.46 -5.90
CA VAL A 59 0.58 -8.79 -4.46
C VAL A 59 1.13 -7.62 -3.65
N ASN A 60 2.07 -6.86 -4.22
CA ASN A 60 2.69 -5.72 -3.55
C ASN A 60 1.86 -4.42 -3.64
N LEU A 61 0.72 -4.43 -4.35
CA LEU A 61 -0.22 -3.31 -4.31
C LEU A 61 -0.80 -3.18 -2.88
N PRO A 62 -1.08 -1.97 -2.39
CA PRO A 62 -1.72 -1.80 -1.10
C PRO A 62 -3.03 -2.58 -1.00
N GLY A 63 -3.10 -3.52 -0.06
CA GLY A 63 -4.25 -4.43 0.12
C GLY A 63 -4.30 -5.60 -0.87
N GLY A 64 -3.30 -5.77 -1.75
CA GLY A 64 -3.25 -6.86 -2.74
C GLY A 64 -3.01 -8.26 -2.15
N ASP A 65 -2.58 -8.31 -0.88
CA ASP A 65 -2.47 -9.51 -0.06
C ASP A 65 -3.79 -9.94 0.58
N LEU A 66 -4.75 -9.01 0.70
CA LEU A 66 -6.04 -9.22 1.34
C LEU A 66 -7.10 -9.60 0.31
N ARG A 67 -7.99 -10.50 0.71
CA ARG A 67 -9.24 -10.75 -0.02
C ARG A 67 -10.13 -9.52 0.04
N LEU A 68 -11.02 -9.37 -0.92
CA LEU A 68 -11.91 -8.20 -0.98
C LEU A 68 -12.74 -8.04 0.29
N GLU A 69 -13.20 -9.15 0.85
CA GLU A 69 -13.99 -9.19 2.08
C GLU A 69 -13.16 -8.67 3.28
N GLU A 70 -11.91 -9.11 3.39
CA GLU A 70 -10.97 -8.68 4.44
C GLU A 70 -10.64 -7.18 4.31
N GLN A 71 -10.51 -6.67 3.07
CA GLN A 71 -10.31 -5.24 2.83
C GLN A 71 -11.51 -4.42 3.31
N VAL A 72 -12.74 -4.90 3.07
CA VAL A 72 -13.96 -4.21 3.53
C VAL A 72 -14.01 -4.17 5.06
N GLU A 73 -13.71 -5.27 5.74
CA GLU A 73 -13.67 -5.33 7.20
C GLU A 73 -12.62 -4.37 7.79
N VAL A 74 -11.42 -4.30 7.20
CA VAL A 74 -10.38 -3.37 7.63
C VAL A 74 -10.82 -1.91 7.41
N ILE A 75 -11.47 -1.60 6.28
CA ILE A 75 -11.99 -0.25 6.01
C ILE A 75 -13.04 0.14 7.04
N GLU A 76 -13.94 -0.77 7.40
CA GLU A 76 -14.95 -0.56 8.43
C GLU A 76 -14.29 -0.28 9.79
N LEU A 77 -13.38 -1.15 10.23
CA LEU A 77 -12.66 -1.00 11.50
C LEU A 77 -11.89 0.34 11.57
N LEU A 78 -11.15 0.70 10.52
CA LEU A 78 -10.39 1.94 10.46
C LEU A 78 -11.31 3.18 10.47
N THR A 79 -12.47 3.08 9.83
CA THR A 79 -13.49 4.13 9.82
C THR A 79 -14.06 4.34 11.22
N GLU A 80 -14.45 3.27 11.91
CA GLU A 80 -14.93 3.35 13.28
C GLU A 80 -13.88 3.93 14.24
N LEU A 81 -12.63 3.49 14.11
CA LEU A 81 -11.51 3.97 14.92
C LEU A 81 -11.30 5.47 14.72
N ARG A 82 -11.27 5.93 13.46
CA ARG A 82 -11.16 7.35 13.11
C ARG A 82 -12.28 8.15 13.77
N ASP A 83 -13.52 7.69 13.65
CA ASP A 83 -14.69 8.43 14.13
C ASP A 83 -14.75 8.45 15.66
N ARG A 84 -14.32 7.37 16.32
CA ARG A 84 -14.12 7.34 17.77
C ARG A 84 -13.05 8.34 18.23
N LYS A 85 -11.90 8.37 17.55
CA LYS A 85 -10.80 9.29 17.87
C LYS A 85 -11.19 10.75 17.66
N ARG A 86 -11.97 11.06 16.61
CA ARG A 86 -12.52 12.40 16.39
C ARG A 86 -13.45 12.84 17.53
N ARG A 87 -14.33 11.97 18.00
CA ARG A 87 -15.20 12.25 19.15
C ARG A 87 -14.40 12.51 20.43
N GLN A 88 -13.43 11.64 20.73
CA GLN A 88 -12.54 11.81 21.89
C GLN A 88 -11.78 13.15 21.84
N LEU A 89 -11.28 13.53 20.66
CA LEU A 89 -10.59 14.79 20.48
C LEU A 89 -11.53 16.00 20.68
N ALA A 90 -12.76 15.92 20.17
CA ALA A 90 -13.76 16.98 20.36
C ALA A 90 -14.14 17.14 21.85
N GLU A 91 -14.34 16.03 22.57
CA GLU A 91 -14.61 16.04 24.01
C GLU A 91 -13.44 16.62 24.80
N PHE A 92 -12.20 16.24 24.45
CA PHE A 92 -11.00 16.78 25.08
C PHE A 92 -10.88 18.29 24.85
N ALA A 93 -10.99 18.73 23.60
CA ALA A 93 -10.94 20.14 23.24
C ALA A 93 -12.00 20.96 24.00
N ALA A 94 -13.24 20.46 24.06
CA ALA A 94 -14.32 21.10 24.81
C ALA A 94 -14.01 21.26 26.30
N ARG A 95 -13.41 20.25 26.94
CA ARG A 95 -13.00 20.30 28.35
C ARG A 95 -11.88 21.31 28.59
N THR A 96 -10.89 21.38 27.70
CA THR A 96 -9.82 22.39 27.79
C THR A 96 -10.39 23.80 27.68
N THR A 97 -11.28 24.06 26.72
CA THR A 97 -11.94 25.37 26.61
C THR A 97 -12.81 25.71 27.81
N ALA A 98 -13.54 24.73 28.37
CA ALA A 98 -14.38 24.95 29.55
C ALA A 98 -13.54 25.31 30.79
N ALA A 99 -12.38 24.65 30.98
CA ALA A 99 -11.43 24.97 32.04
C ALA A 99 -10.79 26.36 31.88
N SER A 100 -10.61 26.83 30.64
CA SER A 100 -10.15 28.20 30.37
C SER A 100 -11.22 29.26 30.65
N THR A 101 -12.51 28.93 30.50
CA THR A 101 -13.63 29.87 30.77
C THR A 101 -14.04 29.97 32.24
N THR A 102 -13.73 28.97 33.07
CA THR A 102 -14.01 29.00 34.51
C THR A 102 -12.83 29.51 35.34
N ALA A 103 -11.69 29.80 34.73
CA ALA A 103 -10.56 30.47 35.38
C ALA A 103 -10.90 31.96 35.60
N ALA A 104 -11.38 32.27 36.80
CA ALA A 104 -11.39 33.62 37.38
C ALA A 104 -9.95 34.22 37.35
N PRO A 105 -9.79 35.56 37.46
CA PRO A 105 -8.64 36.28 36.91
C PRO A 105 -7.31 35.79 37.48
N GLN A 106 -6.35 35.65 36.55
CA GLN A 106 -4.98 35.18 36.78
C GLN A 106 -4.34 35.85 38.00
N ALA A 107 -4.14 35.07 39.06
CA ALA A 107 -3.02 35.33 39.96
C ALA A 107 -1.73 35.19 39.13
N PRO A 108 -0.74 36.09 39.31
CA PRO A 108 0.51 36.04 38.56
C PRO A 108 1.16 34.68 38.79
N MET A 109 1.22 33.90 37.72
CA MET A 109 1.82 32.57 37.71
C MET A 109 3.34 32.79 37.67
N ASP A 110 3.99 32.75 38.83
CA ASP A 110 5.44 32.78 38.91
C ASP A 110 5.98 31.49 38.25
N VAL A 111 6.53 31.67 37.06
CA VAL A 111 7.11 30.61 36.25
C VAL A 111 8.52 30.34 36.77
N ASP A 112 8.64 29.53 37.81
CA ASP A 112 9.95 29.01 38.24
C ASP A 112 9.90 27.49 38.41
N SER A 113 10.42 26.78 37.41
CA SER A 113 11.00 25.43 37.55
C SER A 113 11.68 25.04 36.24
N VAL A 114 12.90 25.51 36.09
CA VAL A 114 13.89 25.01 35.14
C VAL A 114 14.44 23.68 35.65
N ALA A 115 14.57 22.72 34.73
CA ALA A 115 15.45 21.55 34.78
C ALA A 115 15.24 20.50 35.88
N SER A 116 14.62 19.38 35.50
CA SER A 116 14.92 18.07 36.09
C SER A 116 14.87 16.99 35.01
N THR A 117 15.96 16.86 34.27
CA THR A 117 16.29 15.62 33.54
C THR A 117 17.43 14.94 34.28
N PRO A 118 17.28 13.73 34.84
CA PRO A 118 18.39 13.02 35.43
C PRO A 118 19.29 12.48 34.32
N PHE A 119 20.51 13.03 34.22
CA PHE A 119 21.58 12.47 33.40
C PHE A 119 22.25 11.34 34.19
N VAL A 120 22.00 10.09 33.79
CA VAL A 120 22.76 8.93 34.27
C VAL A 120 24.02 8.82 33.41
N ALA A 121 25.16 9.20 33.98
CA ALA A 121 26.47 8.77 33.50
C ALA A 121 26.95 7.64 34.40
N ALA A 122 27.24 6.48 33.80
CA ALA A 122 27.98 5.41 34.47
C ALA A 122 29.38 5.32 33.86
N PRO A 123 30.43 5.11 34.69
CA PRO A 123 31.82 4.93 34.24
C PRO A 123 32.09 3.56 33.63
#